data_AF-A0A0J9UDH8-F1
#
_entry.id   AF-A0A0J9UDH8-F1
#
_cell.length_a   1.000
_cell.length_b   1.000
_cell.length_c   1.000
_cell.angle_alpha   90.00
_cell.angle_beta   90.00
_cell.angle_gamma   90.00
#
_symmetry.space_group_name_H-M   'P 1'
#
loop_
_entity.id
_entity.type
_entity.pdbx_description
1 polymer ?
#
loop_
_entity_poly.entity_id
_entity_poly.type
_entity_poly.pdbx_seq_one_letter_code
_entity_poly.pdbx_strand_id
1 'polypeptide(L)'
;MLTSARRWLRNNRTPIAVGVGVIGAGYVATQYVIGKLNDARERMSSERIAKENLRRRFEQNQEDCTFTVLALLPSATTAILEAMNTEQITFEIQQMKATKAIKNGGPESAAPPSIADTTLTEDDGKSMAGQSESGVQSSQAPTSSPFNAGGEANKEAPKPRKTKRQLWDDVTISAVTRSFTLIYTLPLLTMLTRVQLNLLGRRSYLSSVVALATGGQQGTISLENNDDDNTEQTYGSDFDINRKYLTLSWWLLNRGWVDLMRRVESPVRTVFGSLSPRDLLSFERFSDLTTETTGVTKVSQPQTRTQTQTQTQVHGAQGESSLVVVDPQGGFESAWGRAVEDKS
;
A
#
# COMPACT_ATOMS: atom_id res chain seq x y z
N MET A 1 -91.16 -25.43 -20.68
CA MET A 1 -90.31 -24.56 -19.82
C MET A 1 -89.15 -23.90 -20.58
N LEU A 2 -88.46 -24.61 -21.49
CA LEU A 2 -87.36 -24.05 -22.30
C LEU A 2 -87.77 -22.91 -23.28
N THR A 3 -89.01 -22.93 -23.78
CA THR A 3 -89.53 -21.91 -24.72
C THR A 3 -89.78 -20.55 -24.04
N SER A 4 -90.25 -20.55 -22.79
CA SER A 4 -90.47 -19.34 -22.00
C SER A 4 -89.15 -18.65 -21.63
N ALA A 5 -88.13 -19.43 -21.24
CA ALA A 5 -86.78 -18.94 -20.99
C ALA A 5 -86.14 -18.33 -22.26
N ARG A 6 -86.37 -18.95 -23.43
CA ARG A 6 -85.82 -18.47 -24.71
C ARG A 6 -86.47 -17.15 -25.17
N ARG A 7 -87.77 -16.96 -24.91
CA ARG A 7 -88.50 -15.71 -25.23
C ARG A 7 -88.14 -14.58 -24.25
N TRP A 8 -87.97 -14.88 -22.96
CA TRP A 8 -87.47 -13.93 -21.96
C TRP A 8 -86.04 -13.49 -22.26
N LEU A 9 -85.14 -14.45 -22.55
CA LEU A 9 -83.76 -14.16 -22.93
C LEU A 9 -83.69 -13.30 -24.20
N ARG A 10 -84.61 -13.49 -25.16
CA ARG A 10 -84.69 -12.67 -26.38
C ARG A 10 -85.17 -11.25 -26.12
N ASN A 11 -86.08 -11.05 -25.16
CA ASN A 11 -86.59 -9.72 -24.81
C ASN A 11 -85.61 -8.93 -23.93
N ASN A 12 -84.74 -9.60 -23.17
CA ASN A 12 -83.80 -8.98 -22.23
C ASN A 12 -82.33 -9.00 -22.72
N ARG A 13 -82.09 -9.17 -24.04
CA ARG A 13 -80.72 -9.31 -24.61
C ARG A 13 -79.85 -8.08 -24.40
N THR A 14 -80.45 -6.90 -24.51
CA THR A 14 -79.73 -5.62 -24.39
C THR A 14 -79.22 -5.35 -22.97
N PRO A 15 -80.02 -5.45 -21.88
CA PRO A 15 -79.50 -5.25 -20.53
C PRO A 15 -78.55 -6.37 -20.08
N ILE A 16 -78.74 -7.61 -20.53
CA ILE A 16 -77.80 -8.71 -20.24
C ILE A 16 -76.45 -8.47 -20.94
N ALA A 17 -76.46 -8.05 -22.21
CA ALA A 17 -75.23 -7.73 -22.94
C ALA A 17 -74.47 -6.56 -22.30
N VAL A 18 -75.20 -5.52 -21.85
CA VAL A 18 -74.59 -4.39 -21.12
C VAL A 18 -74.01 -4.85 -19.78
N GLY A 19 -74.72 -5.67 -19.00
CA GLY A 19 -74.22 -6.20 -17.73
C GLY A 19 -72.97 -7.07 -17.89
N VAL A 20 -72.96 -7.99 -18.87
CA VAL A 20 -71.79 -8.82 -19.19
C VAL A 20 -70.63 -7.97 -19.69
N GLY A 21 -70.89 -6.94 -20.50
CA GLY A 21 -69.87 -6.01 -20.99
C GLY A 21 -69.21 -5.22 -19.86
N VAL A 22 -70.00 -4.70 -18.91
CA VAL A 22 -69.48 -3.97 -17.74
C VAL A 22 -68.63 -4.88 -16.83
N ILE A 23 -69.10 -6.10 -16.56
CA ILE A 23 -68.35 -7.08 -15.75
C ILE A 23 -67.05 -7.49 -16.45
N GLY A 24 -67.10 -7.77 -17.76
CA GLY A 24 -65.92 -8.12 -18.54
C GLY A 24 -64.91 -6.98 -18.61
N ALA A 25 -65.36 -5.74 -18.84
CA ALA A 25 -64.50 -4.56 -18.84
C ALA A 25 -63.88 -4.31 -17.45
N GLY A 26 -64.66 -4.47 -16.38
CA GLY A 26 -64.18 -4.41 -15.00
C GLY A 26 -63.09 -5.45 -14.71
N TYR A 27 -63.30 -6.70 -15.13
CA TYR A 27 -62.32 -7.78 -14.95
C TYR A 27 -60.99 -7.48 -15.66
N VAL A 28 -61.04 -7.05 -16.93
CA VAL A 28 -59.84 -6.70 -17.69
C VAL A 28 -59.11 -5.50 -17.07
N ALA A 29 -59.84 -4.48 -16.63
CA ALA A 29 -59.25 -3.32 -15.95
C ALA A 29 -58.59 -3.72 -14.62
N THR A 30 -59.25 -4.54 -13.80
CA THR A 30 -58.69 -5.03 -12.53
C THR A 30 -57.45 -5.89 -12.77
N GLN A 31 -57.48 -6.81 -13.74
CA GLN A 31 -56.32 -7.62 -14.12
C GLN A 31 -55.14 -6.76 -14.57
N TYR A 32 -55.39 -5.72 -15.38
CA TYR A 32 -54.35 -4.80 -15.82
C TYR A 32 -53.72 -4.05 -14.65
N VAL A 33 -54.53 -3.55 -13.70
CA VAL A 33 -54.02 -2.83 -12.52
C VAL A 33 -53.22 -3.74 -11.59
N ILE A 34 -53.69 -4.97 -11.34
CA ILE A 34 -52.97 -5.94 -10.50
C ILE A 34 -51.65 -6.35 -11.17
N GLY A 35 -51.67 -6.64 -12.48
CA GLY A 35 -50.47 -6.92 -13.25
C GLY A 35 -49.47 -5.76 -13.18
N LYS A 36 -49.95 -4.52 -13.37
CA LYS A 36 -49.09 -3.33 -13.31
C LYS A 36 -48.48 -3.09 -11.93
N LEU A 37 -49.23 -3.39 -10.86
CA LEU A 37 -48.74 -3.27 -9.49
C LEU A 37 -47.70 -4.35 -9.17
N ASN A 38 -47.90 -5.57 -9.65
CA ASN A 38 -46.94 -6.67 -9.48
C ASN A 38 -45.64 -6.36 -10.22
N ASP A 39 -45.72 -5.94 -11.49
CA ASP A 39 -44.55 -5.49 -12.27
C ASP A 39 -43.80 -4.36 -11.57
N ALA A 40 -44.54 -3.38 -11.01
CA ALA A 40 -43.92 -2.26 -10.29
C ALA A 40 -43.24 -2.72 -9.00
N ARG A 41 -43.86 -3.64 -8.23
CA ARG A 41 -43.26 -4.20 -7.01
C ARG A 41 -42.02 -5.02 -7.31
N GLU A 42 -42.04 -5.83 -8.37
CA GLU A 42 -40.91 -6.66 -8.80
C GLU A 42 -39.72 -5.82 -9.30
N ARG A 43 -40.00 -4.74 -10.04
CA ARG A 43 -38.96 -3.77 -10.45
C ARG A 43 -38.34 -3.07 -9.24
N MET A 44 -39.15 -2.60 -8.29
CA MET A 44 -38.63 -1.96 -7.07
C MET A 44 -37.84 -2.93 -6.18
N SER A 45 -38.28 -4.19 -6.07
CA SER A 45 -37.58 -5.18 -5.25
C SER A 45 -36.25 -5.58 -5.88
N SER A 46 -36.22 -5.82 -7.19
CA SER A 46 -34.99 -6.15 -7.93
C SER A 46 -33.99 -5.01 -7.92
N GLU A 47 -34.41 -3.76 -8.15
CA GLU A 47 -33.55 -2.57 -8.04
C GLU A 47 -32.95 -2.44 -6.62
N ARG A 48 -33.78 -2.65 -5.59
CA ARG A 48 -33.32 -2.61 -4.19
C ARG A 48 -32.28 -3.69 -3.90
N ILE A 49 -32.53 -4.92 -4.33
CA ILE A 49 -31.60 -6.06 -4.13
C ILE A 49 -30.29 -5.82 -4.86
N ALA A 50 -30.34 -5.37 -6.12
CA ALA A 50 -29.15 -5.08 -6.91
C ALA A 50 -28.31 -3.95 -6.27
N LYS A 51 -28.95 -2.89 -5.79
CA LYS A 51 -28.28 -1.80 -5.08
C LYS A 51 -27.65 -2.28 -3.77
N GLU A 52 -28.34 -3.12 -3.01
CA GLU A 52 -27.82 -3.65 -1.75
C GLU A 52 -26.64 -4.61 -1.97
N ASN A 53 -26.71 -5.47 -2.97
CA ASN A 53 -25.61 -6.35 -3.34
C ASN A 53 -24.35 -5.54 -3.72
N LEU A 54 -24.52 -4.50 -4.54
CA LEU A 54 -23.43 -3.60 -4.92
C LEU A 54 -22.79 -2.91 -3.70
N ARG A 55 -23.63 -2.47 -2.76
CA ARG A 55 -23.18 -1.85 -1.51
C ARG A 55 -22.37 -2.83 -0.67
N ARG A 56 -22.90 -4.04 -0.43
CA ARG A 56 -22.22 -5.08 0.34
C ARG A 56 -20.88 -5.45 -0.27
N ARG A 57 -20.82 -5.63 -1.59
CA ARG A 57 -19.57 -5.92 -2.34
C ARG A 57 -18.54 -4.80 -2.20
N PHE A 58 -18.98 -3.55 -2.25
CA PHE A 58 -18.09 -2.40 -2.07
C PHE A 58 -17.55 -2.35 -0.63
N GLU A 59 -18.42 -2.50 0.37
CA GLU A 59 -18.03 -2.50 1.79
C GLU A 59 -17.04 -3.64 2.07
N GLN A 60 -17.32 -4.85 1.61
CA GLN A 60 -16.42 -5.99 1.71
C GLN A 60 -15.07 -5.72 1.02
N ASN A 61 -15.06 -5.15 -0.19
CA ASN A 61 -13.81 -4.82 -0.88
C ASN A 61 -12.97 -3.78 -0.10
N GLN A 62 -13.59 -2.85 0.64
CA GLN A 62 -12.87 -1.91 1.51
C GLN A 62 -12.27 -2.61 2.74
N GLU A 63 -12.98 -3.56 3.32
CA GLU A 63 -12.49 -4.41 4.41
C GLU A 63 -11.31 -5.27 3.94
N ASP A 64 -11.43 -5.93 2.78
CA ASP A 64 -10.38 -6.73 2.16
C ASP A 64 -9.12 -5.91 1.88
N CYS A 65 -9.28 -4.68 1.38
CA CYS A 65 -8.16 -3.75 1.22
C CYS A 65 -7.46 -3.47 2.54
N THR A 66 -8.23 -3.19 3.58
CA THR A 66 -7.70 -2.83 4.90
C THR A 66 -6.98 -4.03 5.53
N PHE A 67 -7.58 -5.21 5.45
CA PHE A 67 -6.98 -6.46 5.92
C PHE A 67 -5.68 -6.77 5.19
N THR A 68 -5.67 -6.63 3.85
CA THR A 68 -4.48 -6.87 3.03
C THR A 68 -3.35 -5.88 3.38
N VAL A 69 -3.65 -4.60 3.58
CA VAL A 69 -2.65 -3.62 4.02
C VAL A 69 -2.07 -4.01 5.37
N LEU A 70 -2.90 -4.38 6.35
CA LEU A 70 -2.46 -4.82 7.68
C LEU A 70 -1.62 -6.11 7.62
N ALA A 71 -1.89 -7.00 6.68
CA ALA A 71 -1.11 -8.22 6.48
C ALA A 71 0.26 -7.96 5.84
N LEU A 72 0.35 -7.02 4.90
CA LEU A 72 1.60 -6.67 4.21
C LEU A 72 2.48 -5.68 4.99
N LEU A 73 1.88 -4.88 5.88
CA LEU A 73 2.55 -3.84 6.65
C LEU A 73 3.75 -4.36 7.49
N PRO A 74 3.66 -5.50 8.22
CA PRO A 74 4.78 -6.03 8.97
C PRO A 74 5.98 -6.31 8.07
N SER A 75 5.77 -6.92 6.89
CA SER A 75 6.85 -7.24 5.95
C SER A 75 7.59 -5.99 5.46
N ALA A 76 6.87 -4.91 5.15
CA ALA A 76 7.50 -3.65 4.78
C ALA A 76 8.25 -3.01 5.96
N THR A 77 7.63 -3.03 7.14
CA THR A 77 8.18 -2.41 8.35
C THR A 77 9.46 -3.11 8.78
N THR A 78 9.49 -4.44 8.84
CA THR A 78 10.69 -5.19 9.23
C THR A 78 11.84 -4.94 8.27
N ALA A 79 11.59 -4.94 6.96
CA ALA A 79 12.62 -4.65 5.96
C ALA A 79 13.22 -3.25 6.12
N ILE A 80 12.37 -2.24 6.37
CA ILE A 80 12.81 -0.85 6.58
C ILE A 80 13.59 -0.70 7.89
N LEU A 81 13.14 -1.32 8.98
CA LEU A 81 13.81 -1.27 10.28
C LEU A 81 15.18 -1.97 10.24
N GLU A 82 15.27 -3.11 9.58
CA GLU A 82 16.51 -3.88 9.44
C GLU A 82 17.55 -3.13 8.61
N ALA A 83 17.12 -2.47 7.52
CA ALA A 83 18.01 -1.70 6.66
C ALA A 83 18.50 -0.39 7.28
N MET A 84 17.69 0.26 8.12
CA MET A 84 18.04 1.48 8.86
C MET A 84 18.10 1.20 10.37
N ASN A 85 19.01 0.29 10.75
CA ASN A 85 19.16 -0.19 12.12
C ASN A 85 19.83 0.86 13.03
N THR A 86 19.01 1.77 13.57
CA THR A 86 19.47 2.79 14.53
C THR A 86 19.81 2.20 15.90
N GLU A 87 19.26 1.02 16.21
CA GLU A 87 19.41 0.30 17.46
C GLU A 87 20.85 -0.18 17.58
N GLN A 88 21.43 -0.69 16.49
CA GLN A 88 22.85 -1.06 16.41
C GLN A 88 23.77 0.13 16.64
N ILE A 89 23.51 1.28 16.00
CA ILE A 89 24.30 2.50 16.19
C ILE A 89 24.22 2.99 17.64
N THR A 90 23.02 2.94 18.22
CA THR A 90 22.80 3.33 19.63
C THR A 90 23.52 2.38 20.58
N PHE A 91 23.53 1.08 20.30
CA PHE A 91 24.27 0.08 21.07
C PHE A 91 25.79 0.31 21.00
N GLU A 92 26.34 0.64 19.82
CA GLU A 92 27.76 1.02 19.69
C GLU A 92 28.12 2.24 20.54
N ILE A 93 27.26 3.27 20.55
CA ILE A 93 27.45 4.46 21.40
C ILE A 93 27.45 4.07 22.89
N GLN A 94 26.54 3.18 23.32
CA GLN A 94 26.47 2.70 24.70
C GLN A 94 27.72 1.89 25.09
N GLN A 95 28.18 1.01 24.22
CA GLN A 95 29.39 0.22 24.43
C GLN A 95 30.62 1.13 24.57
N MET A 96 30.76 2.14 23.71
CA MET A 96 31.85 3.12 23.83
C MET A 96 31.82 3.88 25.17
N LYS A 97 30.63 4.23 25.69
CA LYS A 97 30.48 4.84 27.02
C LYS A 97 30.94 3.87 28.12
N ALA A 98 30.49 2.62 28.07
CA ALA A 98 30.83 1.59 29.06
C ALA A 98 32.34 1.25 29.06
N THR A 99 32.96 1.11 27.89
CA THR A 99 34.40 0.87 27.78
C THR A 99 35.23 2.05 28.30
N LYS A 100 34.80 3.30 28.06
CA LYS A 100 35.47 4.49 28.61
C LYS A 100 35.33 4.55 30.15
N ALA A 101 34.18 4.17 30.70
CA ALA A 101 33.98 4.09 32.15
C ALA A 101 34.87 3.03 32.83
N ILE A 102 35.03 1.85 32.21
CA ILE A 102 35.92 0.78 32.73
C ILE A 102 37.39 1.22 32.66
N LYS A 103 37.80 1.94 31.60
CA LYS A 103 39.19 2.38 31.41
C LYS A 103 39.61 3.51 32.36
N ASN A 104 38.68 4.34 32.83
CA ASN A 104 38.96 5.47 33.72
C ASN A 104 38.90 5.15 35.22
N GLY A 105 38.57 3.91 35.62
CA GLY A 105 38.79 3.37 36.96
C GLY A 105 37.89 3.90 38.09
N GLY A 106 36.98 3.05 38.60
CA GLY A 106 36.32 3.24 39.89
C GLY A 106 34.91 2.61 39.99
N PRO A 107 34.66 1.66 40.91
CA PRO A 107 33.37 1.00 41.08
C PRO A 107 32.48 1.77 42.06
N GLU A 108 31.85 2.87 41.66
CA GLU A 108 30.81 3.51 42.49
C GLU A 108 29.56 3.85 41.66
N SER A 109 28.45 3.22 42.05
CA SER A 109 27.07 3.37 41.58
C SER A 109 26.78 3.07 40.10
N ALA A 110 26.61 1.78 39.81
CA ALA A 110 25.88 1.31 38.64
C ALA A 110 24.38 1.58 38.80
N ALA A 111 23.92 2.77 38.46
CA ALA A 111 22.55 2.95 37.98
C ALA A 111 22.46 2.37 36.55
N PRO A 112 21.33 1.76 36.15
CA PRO A 112 21.17 1.23 34.81
C PRO A 112 21.35 2.36 33.77
N PRO A 113 22.02 2.13 32.63
CA PRO A 113 22.30 3.16 31.66
C PRO A 113 20.99 3.68 31.05
N SER A 114 20.57 4.86 31.50
CA SER A 114 19.43 5.60 30.97
C SER A 114 19.86 6.47 29.79
N ILE A 115 19.00 6.56 28.77
CA ILE A 115 19.18 7.35 27.55
C ILE A 115 19.28 8.87 27.84
N ALA A 116 18.91 9.33 29.04
CA ALA A 116 18.82 10.75 29.39
C ALA A 116 20.17 11.43 29.74
N ASP A 117 21.28 10.71 29.88
CA ASP A 117 22.59 11.31 30.20
C ASP A 117 23.38 11.72 28.94
N THR A 118 22.98 12.86 28.37
CA THR A 118 23.71 13.59 27.31
C THR A 118 24.59 14.74 27.85
N THR A 119 24.65 14.94 29.15
CA THR A 119 25.30 16.12 29.78
C THR A 119 26.81 16.03 29.96
N LEU A 120 27.46 14.87 29.73
CA LEU A 120 28.91 14.73 29.91
C LEU A 120 29.63 14.48 28.57
N THR A 121 29.92 15.57 27.89
CA THR A 121 30.92 15.64 26.81
C THR A 121 31.82 16.84 27.10
N GLU A 122 32.64 16.68 28.13
CA GLU A 122 33.80 17.52 28.40
C GLU A 122 35.06 16.64 28.35
N ASP A 123 36.10 17.23 27.77
CA ASP A 123 37.50 16.80 27.74
C ASP A 123 37.89 15.63 26.81
N ASP A 124 38.24 15.97 25.56
CA ASP A 124 39.21 15.22 24.74
C ASP A 124 39.91 16.19 23.76
N GLY A 125 40.25 17.40 24.25
CA GLY A 125 40.89 18.45 23.45
C GLY A 125 42.40 18.60 23.67
N LYS A 126 43.02 17.88 24.60
CA LYS A 126 44.41 18.16 24.99
C LYS A 126 45.15 16.95 25.54
N SER A 127 45.66 16.09 24.65
CA SER A 127 46.78 15.19 24.96
C SER A 127 47.40 14.65 23.66
N MET A 128 48.28 15.46 23.07
CA MET A 128 49.23 15.05 22.03
C MET A 128 50.46 15.94 22.16
N ALA A 129 51.26 15.67 23.19
CA ALA A 129 52.62 16.18 23.29
C ALA A 129 53.43 15.30 24.27
N GLY A 130 54.21 14.39 23.69
CA GLY A 130 55.53 13.94 24.17
C GLY A 130 55.64 13.34 25.56
N GLN A 131 55.94 12.04 25.62
CA GLN A 131 57.22 11.58 26.16
C GLN A 131 57.48 10.12 25.79
N SER A 132 58.53 9.95 24.98
CA SER A 132 59.23 8.68 24.80
C SER A 132 60.17 8.49 25.97
N GLU A 133 60.11 7.34 26.64
CA GLU A 133 61.21 6.70 27.40
C GLU A 133 60.84 5.21 27.49
N SER A 134 61.45 4.33 26.71
CA SER A 134 62.71 3.62 27.00
C SER A 134 62.64 2.77 28.28
N GLY A 135 62.44 1.46 28.11
CA GLY A 135 62.51 0.46 29.17
C GLY A 135 62.53 -0.95 28.57
N VAL A 136 63.70 -1.60 28.62
CA VAL A 136 64.04 -2.91 28.02
C VAL A 136 63.76 -4.03 29.03
N GLN A 137 63.63 -5.28 28.51
CA GLN A 137 63.70 -6.60 29.17
C GLN A 137 62.32 -7.19 29.58
N SER A 138 62.01 -8.49 29.43
CA SER A 138 62.81 -9.68 29.13
C SER A 138 61.93 -10.80 28.55
N SER A 139 62.57 -11.70 27.84
CA SER A 139 62.07 -12.89 27.13
C SER A 139 61.32 -13.91 27.99
N GLN A 140 60.33 -14.58 27.41
CA GLN A 140 60.19 -16.05 27.47
C GLN A 140 59.16 -16.57 26.46
N ALA A 141 59.60 -17.46 25.58
CA ALA A 141 58.77 -18.52 24.98
C ALA A 141 59.20 -19.84 25.65
N PRO A 142 58.30 -20.85 25.72
CA PRO A 142 58.46 -21.93 24.74
C PRO A 142 57.15 -22.56 24.20
N THR A 143 57.26 -22.93 22.93
CA THR A 143 56.62 -23.98 22.10
C THR A 143 55.69 -25.04 22.74
N SER A 144 54.54 -25.30 22.07
CA SER A 144 54.12 -26.67 21.66
C SER A 144 53.04 -26.67 20.54
N SER A 145 53.50 -27.04 19.33
CA SER A 145 52.92 -27.93 18.30
C SER A 145 51.52 -27.75 17.63
N PRO A 146 51.34 -28.30 16.41
CA PRO A 146 50.46 -27.78 15.35
C PRO A 146 49.23 -28.67 15.01
N PHE A 147 48.40 -28.16 14.08
CA PHE A 147 47.39 -28.85 13.23
C PHE A 147 45.91 -28.64 13.62
N ASN A 148 45.20 -27.74 12.91
CA ASN A 148 44.04 -28.13 12.10
C ASN A 148 43.57 -27.02 11.13
N ALA A 149 43.63 -27.37 9.84
CA ALA A 149 42.80 -27.03 8.69
C ALA A 149 41.65 -26.01 8.80
N GLY A 150 41.64 -25.08 7.82
CA GLY A 150 40.48 -24.85 6.95
C GLY A 150 39.31 -24.05 7.52
N GLY A 151 39.41 -22.73 7.45
CA GLY A 151 38.27 -21.83 7.58
C GLY A 151 38.61 -20.49 6.93
N GLU A 152 38.07 -20.25 5.75
CA GLU A 152 38.10 -18.96 5.06
C GLU A 152 37.37 -17.93 5.93
N ALA A 153 38.11 -17.30 6.84
CA ALA A 153 37.68 -16.09 7.50
C ALA A 153 37.71 -14.97 6.46
N ASN A 154 36.53 -14.63 5.95
CA ASN A 154 36.26 -13.39 5.24
C ASN A 154 36.86 -12.24 6.07
N LYS A 155 38.03 -11.75 5.65
CA LYS A 155 38.67 -10.57 6.24
C LYS A 155 37.86 -9.36 5.82
N GLU A 156 36.77 -9.08 6.53
CA GLU A 156 36.22 -7.73 6.55
C GLU A 156 37.33 -6.80 6.99
N ALA A 157 37.74 -5.92 6.07
CA ALA A 157 38.67 -4.84 6.36
C ALA A 157 38.18 -4.07 7.59
N PRO A 158 39.08 -3.69 8.53
CA PRO A 158 38.67 -2.98 9.72
C PRO A 158 38.04 -1.65 9.31
N LYS A 159 36.71 -1.54 9.46
CA LYS A 159 35.99 -0.27 9.28
C LYS A 159 36.70 0.79 10.14
N PRO A 160 37.02 1.98 9.59
CA PRO A 160 37.67 3.03 10.36
C PRO A 160 36.84 3.30 11.61
N ARG A 161 37.49 3.31 12.79
CA ARG A 161 36.81 3.54 14.06
C ARG A 161 36.06 4.87 13.98
N LYS A 162 34.72 4.80 13.90
CA LYS A 162 33.86 5.99 13.84
C LYS A 162 34.03 6.77 15.14
N THR A 163 34.10 8.09 15.02
CA THR A 163 34.15 8.99 16.19
C THR A 163 32.77 9.05 16.84
N LYS A 164 32.71 9.23 18.18
CA LYS A 164 31.44 9.37 18.92
C LYS A 164 30.48 10.39 18.28
N ARG A 165 31.00 11.53 17.82
CA ARG A 165 30.22 12.56 17.09
C ARG A 165 29.61 12.01 15.79
N GLN A 166 30.40 11.32 14.98
CA GLN A 166 29.93 10.71 13.73
C GLN A 166 28.82 9.68 13.97
N LEU A 167 28.88 8.93 15.07
CA LEU A 167 27.80 7.99 15.43
C LEU A 167 26.49 8.71 15.76
N TRP A 168 26.54 9.85 16.45
CA TRP A 168 25.34 10.65 16.74
C TRP A 168 24.75 11.30 15.47
N ASP A 169 25.62 11.78 14.57
CA ASP A 169 25.19 12.31 13.28
C ASP A 169 24.54 11.19 12.43
N ASP A 170 25.16 10.00 12.38
CA ASP A 170 24.60 8.83 11.70
C ASP A 170 23.26 8.38 12.29
N VAL A 171 23.12 8.36 13.63
CA VAL A 171 21.85 8.00 14.29
C VAL A 171 20.75 9.00 13.96
N THR A 172 21.08 10.29 13.91
CA THR A 172 20.12 11.36 13.62
C THR A 172 19.59 11.23 12.20
N ILE A 173 20.49 11.14 11.22
CA ILE A 173 20.12 10.98 9.82
C ILE A 173 19.34 9.69 9.60
N SER A 174 19.80 8.56 10.16
CA SER A 174 19.13 7.27 10.01
C SER A 174 17.75 7.26 10.67
N ALA A 175 17.58 7.84 11.86
CA ALA A 175 16.29 7.88 12.56
C ALA A 175 15.25 8.75 11.84
N VAL A 176 15.68 9.92 11.34
CA VAL A 176 14.81 10.83 10.58
C VAL A 176 14.45 10.21 9.22
N THR A 177 15.44 9.69 8.48
CA THR A 177 15.22 9.02 7.18
C THR A 177 14.26 7.84 7.33
N ARG A 178 14.41 7.04 8.38
CA ARG A 178 13.52 5.92 8.70
C ARG A 178 12.09 6.37 8.95
N SER A 179 11.89 7.42 9.74
CA SER A 179 10.57 7.98 10.05
C SER A 179 9.86 8.44 8.77
N PHE A 180 10.54 9.22 7.92
CA PHE A 180 9.98 9.65 6.64
C PHE A 180 9.70 8.49 5.69
N THR A 181 10.62 7.52 5.59
CA THR A 181 10.44 6.34 4.73
C THR A 181 9.20 5.54 5.14
N LEU A 182 8.97 5.35 6.44
CA LEU A 182 7.76 4.68 6.95
C LEU A 182 6.50 5.49 6.63
N ILE A 183 6.52 6.81 6.89
CA ILE A 183 5.39 7.72 6.63
C ILE A 183 5.03 7.77 5.13
N TYR A 184 5.99 7.62 4.22
CA TYR A 184 5.73 7.56 2.78
C TYR A 184 5.35 6.15 2.30
N THR A 185 5.93 5.10 2.86
CA THR A 185 5.66 3.72 2.44
C THR A 185 4.22 3.31 2.78
N LEU A 186 3.72 3.67 3.96
CA LEU A 186 2.36 3.32 4.39
C LEU A 186 1.25 3.79 3.44
N PRO A 187 1.16 5.10 3.06
CA PRO A 187 0.13 5.56 2.13
C PRO A 187 0.36 5.03 0.71
N LEU A 188 1.62 4.81 0.27
CA LEU A 188 1.90 4.17 -1.02
C LEU A 188 1.39 2.73 -1.05
N LEU A 189 1.65 1.95 0.00
CA LEU A 189 1.13 0.58 0.15
C LEU A 189 -0.40 0.59 0.19
N THR A 190 -0.99 1.51 0.95
CA THR A 190 -2.45 1.64 1.05
C THR A 190 -3.08 1.98 -0.28
N MET A 191 -2.53 2.97 -1.01
CA MET A 191 -3.03 3.38 -2.31
C MET A 191 -2.89 2.25 -3.33
N LEU A 192 -1.72 1.61 -3.39
CA LEU A 192 -1.46 0.49 -4.30
C LEU A 192 -2.47 -0.64 -4.07
N THR A 193 -2.65 -1.09 -2.83
CA THR A 193 -3.59 -2.17 -2.50
C THR A 193 -5.03 -1.79 -2.82
N ARG A 194 -5.44 -0.55 -2.49
CA ARG A 194 -6.78 -0.04 -2.83
C ARG A 194 -6.99 -0.04 -4.34
N VAL A 195 -6.03 0.48 -5.12
CA VAL A 195 -6.11 0.49 -6.59
C VAL A 195 -6.19 -0.95 -7.11
N GLN A 196 -5.33 -1.85 -6.62
CA GLN A 196 -5.28 -3.24 -7.08
C GLN A 196 -6.61 -3.97 -6.88
N LEU A 197 -7.16 -3.92 -5.67
CA LEU A 197 -8.38 -4.67 -5.35
C LEU A 197 -9.64 -4.02 -5.95
N ASN A 198 -9.71 -2.69 -6.05
CA ASN A 198 -10.81 -2.03 -6.75
C ASN A 198 -10.78 -2.32 -8.26
N LEU A 199 -9.60 -2.45 -8.89
CA LEU A 199 -9.51 -2.84 -10.30
C LEU A 199 -9.91 -4.30 -10.53
N LEU A 200 -9.51 -5.21 -9.64
CA LEU A 200 -9.93 -6.62 -9.69
C LEU A 200 -11.45 -6.76 -9.53
N GLY A 201 -12.04 -5.99 -8.61
CA GLY A 201 -13.48 -5.97 -8.38
C GLY A 201 -14.31 -5.38 -9.53
N ARG A 202 -13.68 -4.72 -10.52
CA ARG A 202 -14.38 -3.98 -11.60
C ARG A 202 -15.35 -4.85 -12.40
N ARG A 203 -14.98 -6.09 -12.71
CA ARG A 203 -15.84 -6.96 -13.54
C ARG A 203 -17.10 -7.40 -12.81
N SER A 204 -16.97 -7.76 -11.53
CA SER A 204 -18.10 -8.05 -10.64
C SER A 204 -19.00 -6.82 -10.43
N TYR A 205 -18.39 -5.63 -10.36
CA TYR A 205 -19.14 -4.37 -10.30
C TYR A 205 -19.92 -4.11 -11.60
N LEU A 206 -19.28 -4.29 -12.76
CA LEU A 206 -19.90 -4.06 -14.06
C LEU A 206 -21.06 -5.03 -14.31
N SER A 207 -20.92 -6.32 -13.97
CA SER A 207 -22.01 -7.29 -14.10
C SER A 207 -23.21 -6.91 -13.22
N SER A 208 -22.96 -6.44 -12.00
CA SER A 208 -24.00 -5.97 -11.08
C SER A 208 -24.71 -4.71 -11.60
N VAL A 209 -23.97 -3.78 -12.21
CA VAL A 209 -24.54 -2.57 -12.84
C VAL A 209 -25.32 -2.89 -14.10
N VAL A 210 -24.84 -3.82 -14.94
CA VAL A 210 -25.56 -4.27 -16.13
C VAL A 210 -26.85 -4.98 -15.73
N ALA A 211 -26.84 -5.81 -14.68
CA ALA A 211 -28.06 -6.41 -14.14
C ALA A 211 -29.06 -5.36 -13.65
N LEU A 212 -28.59 -4.30 -12.97
CA LEU A 212 -29.42 -3.18 -12.55
C LEU A 212 -29.99 -2.39 -13.75
N ALA A 213 -29.18 -2.14 -14.78
CA ALA A 213 -29.57 -1.36 -15.96
C ALA A 213 -30.50 -2.12 -16.92
N THR A 214 -30.34 -3.44 -17.02
CA THR A 214 -31.15 -4.29 -17.92
C THR A 214 -32.48 -4.71 -17.29
N GLY A 215 -32.72 -4.41 -16.02
CA GLY A 215 -34.02 -4.62 -15.37
C GLY A 215 -34.47 -6.08 -15.31
N GLY A 216 -33.52 -7.03 -15.34
CA GLY A 216 -33.72 -8.46 -15.12
C GLY A 216 -34.87 -9.12 -15.90
N GLN A 217 -34.69 -9.38 -17.20
CA GLN A 217 -35.50 -10.37 -17.94
C GLN A 217 -34.94 -11.81 -17.91
N GLN A 218 -34.07 -12.14 -16.96
CA GLN A 218 -33.56 -13.51 -16.82
C GLN A 218 -33.88 -14.08 -15.45
N GLY A 219 -34.77 -15.08 -15.45
CA GLY A 219 -34.85 -16.11 -14.43
C GLY A 219 -35.76 -15.78 -13.25
N THR A 220 -36.77 -16.63 -13.08
CA THR A 220 -37.46 -16.85 -11.81
C THR A 220 -36.45 -16.82 -10.66
N ILE A 221 -36.75 -16.01 -9.65
CA ILE A 221 -35.95 -15.78 -8.44
C ILE A 221 -35.67 -17.12 -7.75
N SER A 222 -34.55 -17.74 -8.10
CA SER A 222 -33.87 -18.64 -7.18
C SER A 222 -33.18 -17.72 -6.18
N LEU A 223 -33.55 -17.81 -4.91
CA LEU A 223 -32.74 -17.32 -3.78
C LEU A 223 -31.44 -18.15 -3.67
N GLU A 224 -30.82 -18.45 -4.81
CA GLU A 224 -29.51 -19.04 -4.85
C GLU A 224 -28.58 -17.93 -4.38
N ASN A 225 -27.96 -18.22 -3.24
CA ASN A 225 -26.79 -17.51 -2.78
C ASN A 225 -25.77 -17.58 -3.92
N ASN A 226 -25.78 -16.61 -4.83
CA ASN A 226 -24.75 -16.41 -5.86
C ASN A 226 -23.47 -15.87 -5.18
N ASP A 227 -23.12 -16.45 -4.04
CA ASP A 227 -21.78 -16.39 -3.48
C ASP A 227 -20.89 -17.40 -4.22
N ASP A 228 -21.44 -18.45 -4.87
CA ASP A 228 -20.63 -19.57 -5.39
C ASP A 228 -20.71 -19.95 -6.88
N ASP A 229 -21.72 -19.59 -7.69
CA ASP A 229 -21.82 -20.20 -9.03
C ASP A 229 -21.81 -19.21 -10.20
N ASN A 230 -20.61 -18.99 -10.73
CA ASN A 230 -20.22 -18.99 -12.15
C ASN A 230 -18.95 -18.14 -12.40
N THR A 231 -17.99 -18.20 -11.48
CA THR A 231 -16.62 -17.74 -11.70
C THR A 231 -15.77 -18.79 -12.42
N GLU A 232 -16.15 -20.08 -12.43
CA GLU A 232 -15.26 -21.14 -12.93
C GLU A 232 -15.13 -21.22 -14.47
N GLN A 233 -16.13 -20.83 -15.26
CA GLN A 233 -16.10 -21.14 -16.70
C GLN A 233 -15.33 -20.16 -17.60
N THR A 234 -14.74 -19.08 -17.05
CA THR A 234 -13.94 -18.11 -17.86
C THR A 234 -12.59 -17.73 -17.21
N TYR A 235 -12.27 -18.29 -16.03
CA TYR A 235 -11.20 -17.80 -15.17
C TYR A 235 -9.78 -18.27 -15.49
N GLY A 236 -9.56 -19.20 -16.43
CA GLY A 236 -8.24 -19.79 -16.66
C GLY A 236 -7.15 -18.76 -17.01
N SER A 237 -7.45 -17.80 -17.89
CA SER A 237 -6.50 -16.72 -18.23
C SER A 237 -6.52 -15.56 -17.22
N ASP A 238 -7.68 -15.31 -16.60
CA ASP A 238 -7.88 -14.17 -15.71
C ASP A 238 -7.27 -14.41 -14.33
N PHE A 239 -7.26 -15.65 -13.84
CA PHE A 239 -6.63 -16.02 -12.57
C PHE A 239 -5.13 -15.73 -12.58
N ASP A 240 -4.42 -16.16 -13.63
CA ASP A 240 -2.98 -15.92 -13.76
C ASP A 240 -2.65 -14.43 -13.93
N ILE A 241 -3.47 -13.70 -14.68
CA ILE A 241 -3.32 -12.23 -14.83
C ILE A 241 -3.57 -11.54 -13.49
N ASN A 242 -4.64 -11.88 -12.77
CA ASN A 242 -4.99 -11.33 -11.47
C ASN A 242 -3.90 -11.61 -10.44
N ARG A 243 -3.38 -12.85 -10.43
CA ARG A 243 -2.25 -13.25 -9.58
C ARG A 243 -1.00 -12.44 -9.91
N LYS A 244 -0.62 -12.33 -11.19
CA LYS A 244 0.54 -11.51 -11.63
C LYS A 244 0.35 -10.04 -11.25
N TYR A 245 -0.85 -9.50 -11.42
CA TYR A 245 -1.18 -8.14 -11.07
C TYR A 245 -1.08 -7.88 -9.55
N LEU A 246 -1.52 -8.81 -8.71
CA LEU A 246 -1.36 -8.71 -7.25
C LEU A 246 0.11 -8.80 -6.82
N THR A 247 0.93 -9.58 -7.55
CA THR A 247 2.38 -9.65 -7.27
C THR A 247 3.14 -8.35 -7.55
N LEU A 248 2.53 -7.34 -8.19
CA LEU A 248 3.15 -6.01 -8.30
C LEU A 248 3.45 -5.38 -6.92
N SER A 249 2.69 -5.75 -5.88
CA SER A 249 2.97 -5.35 -4.49
C SER A 249 4.35 -5.78 -4.00
N TRP A 250 4.88 -6.89 -4.54
CA TRP A 250 6.22 -7.39 -4.22
C TRP A 250 7.31 -6.34 -4.49
N TRP A 251 7.19 -5.59 -5.59
CA TRP A 251 8.17 -4.56 -5.93
C TRP A 251 8.24 -3.51 -4.83
N LEU A 252 7.09 -2.98 -4.38
CA LEU A 252 7.05 -1.98 -3.32
C LEU A 252 7.64 -2.53 -2.00
N LEU A 253 7.32 -3.79 -1.67
CA LEU A 253 7.73 -4.44 -0.42
C LEU A 253 9.22 -4.80 -0.36
N ASN A 254 9.87 -5.03 -1.50
CA ASN A 254 11.25 -5.53 -1.53
C ASN A 254 12.27 -4.54 -2.10
N ARG A 255 11.87 -3.71 -3.07
CA ARG A 255 12.78 -2.84 -3.82
C ARG A 255 12.37 -1.37 -3.80
N GLY A 256 11.07 -1.09 -3.93
CA GLY A 256 10.54 0.27 -4.03
C GLY A 256 10.78 1.12 -2.78
N TRP A 257 10.72 0.53 -1.58
CA TRP A 257 11.04 1.27 -0.35
C TRP A 257 12.53 1.64 -0.26
N VAL A 258 13.44 0.91 -0.89
CA VAL A 258 14.89 1.23 -0.93
C VAL A 258 15.12 2.48 -1.76
N ASP A 259 14.45 2.59 -2.92
CA ASP A 259 14.52 3.78 -3.76
C ASP A 259 13.91 4.99 -3.04
N LEU A 260 12.82 4.79 -2.32
CA LEU A 260 12.21 5.81 -1.47
C LEU A 260 13.15 6.25 -0.35
N MET A 261 13.77 5.32 0.35
CA MET A 261 14.77 5.59 1.39
C MET A 261 15.91 6.45 0.84
N ARG A 262 16.53 6.07 -0.29
CA ARG A 262 17.62 6.85 -0.91
C ARG A 262 17.17 8.25 -1.32
N ARG A 263 15.95 8.37 -1.86
CA ARG A 263 15.36 9.66 -2.24
C ARG A 263 15.08 10.57 -1.05
N VAL A 264 14.74 10.01 0.10
CA VAL A 264 14.48 10.75 1.35
C VAL A 264 15.79 11.08 2.06
N GLU A 265 16.77 10.19 2.04
CA GLU A 265 18.05 10.36 2.73
C GLU A 265 18.80 11.60 2.25
N SER A 266 18.82 11.89 0.94
CA SER A 266 19.50 13.06 0.40
C SER A 266 18.93 14.39 0.95
N PRO A 267 17.61 14.67 0.85
CA PRO A 267 16.97 15.81 1.51
C PRO A 267 17.21 15.86 3.03
N VAL A 268 17.11 14.71 3.72
CA VAL A 268 17.34 14.67 5.18
C VAL A 268 18.77 15.07 5.50
N ARG A 269 19.77 14.60 4.76
CA ARG A 269 21.18 15.01 4.94
C ARG A 269 21.39 16.50 4.66
N THR A 270 20.69 17.08 3.69
CA THR A 270 20.81 18.52 3.41
C THR A 270 20.18 19.39 4.49
N VAL A 271 19.03 18.98 5.04
CA VAL A 271 18.23 19.81 5.96
C VAL A 271 18.63 19.57 7.42
N PHE A 272 18.81 18.30 7.82
CA PHE A 272 19.16 17.92 9.19
C PHE A 272 20.66 17.77 9.41
N GLY A 273 21.47 17.68 8.35
CA GLY A 273 22.93 17.49 8.47
C GLY A 273 23.69 18.69 9.04
N SER A 274 23.09 19.89 9.03
CA SER A 274 23.69 21.07 9.66
C SER A 274 23.47 21.14 11.18
N LEU A 275 22.58 20.31 11.72
CA LEU A 275 22.26 20.31 13.15
C LEU A 275 23.31 19.53 13.94
N SER A 276 23.78 20.13 15.02
CA SER A 276 24.57 19.42 16.01
C SER A 276 23.65 18.64 16.96
N PRO A 277 24.05 17.44 17.43
CA PRO A 277 23.32 16.71 18.46
C PRO A 277 23.14 17.47 19.78
N ARG A 278 23.81 18.61 19.97
CA ARG A 278 23.71 19.48 21.15
C ARG A 278 22.80 20.68 20.96
N ASP A 279 22.30 20.90 19.74
CA ASP A 279 21.45 22.05 19.44
C ASP A 279 20.08 21.87 20.08
N LEU A 280 19.60 22.92 20.74
CA LEU A 280 18.25 22.95 21.29
C LEU A 280 17.27 23.25 20.15
N LEU A 281 16.39 22.29 19.87
CA LEU A 281 15.43 22.39 18.78
C LEU A 281 14.02 22.67 19.33
N SER A 282 13.42 23.79 18.94
CA SER A 282 12.00 24.05 19.21
C SER A 282 11.12 23.18 18.30
N PHE A 283 9.88 22.94 18.74
CA PHE A 283 8.90 22.20 17.94
C PHE A 283 8.60 22.91 16.60
N GLU A 284 8.51 24.24 16.60
CA GLU A 284 8.31 25.04 15.39
C GLU A 284 9.46 24.85 14.41
N ARG A 285 10.72 24.94 14.88
CA ARG A 285 11.89 24.72 14.03
C ARG A 285 11.92 23.30 13.45
N PHE A 286 11.56 22.29 14.24
CA PHE A 286 11.47 20.92 13.75
C PHE A 286 10.36 20.75 12.68
N SER A 287 9.22 21.43 12.84
CA SER A 287 8.13 21.46 11.86
C SER A 287 8.56 22.10 10.53
N ASP A 288 9.31 23.21 10.60
CA ASP A 288 9.86 23.88 9.42
C ASP A 288 10.81 22.97 8.66
N LEU A 289 11.77 22.34 9.36
CA LEU A 289 12.72 21.38 8.78
C LEU A 289 12.00 20.17 8.16
N THR A 290 10.92 19.71 8.80
CA THR A 290 10.09 18.62 8.28
C THR A 290 9.44 19.04 6.96
N THR A 291 8.85 20.24 6.90
CA THR A 291 8.21 20.77 5.70
C THR A 291 9.22 21.01 4.58
N GLU A 292 10.39 21.57 4.89
CA GLU A 292 11.50 21.75 3.96
C GLU A 292 11.95 20.41 3.35
N THR A 293 12.13 19.38 4.19
CA THR A 293 12.48 18.03 3.75
C THR A 293 11.43 17.47 2.78
N THR A 294 10.13 17.64 3.08
CA THR A 294 9.07 17.21 2.16
C THR A 294 9.04 18.03 0.86
N GLY A 295 9.40 19.31 0.91
CA GLY A 295 9.48 20.19 -0.26
C GLY A 295 10.59 19.75 -1.21
N VAL A 296 11.81 19.56 -0.69
CA VAL A 296 12.98 19.13 -1.48
C VAL A 296 12.77 17.73 -2.08
N THR A 297 12.13 16.83 -1.33
CA THR A 297 11.77 15.48 -1.82
C THR A 297 10.83 15.55 -3.02
N LYS A 298 9.85 16.48 -3.03
CA LYS A 298 8.91 16.69 -4.15
C LYS A 298 9.59 17.36 -5.36
N VAL A 299 10.47 18.33 -5.13
CA VAL A 299 11.16 19.08 -6.19
C VAL A 299 12.21 18.24 -6.92
N SER A 300 12.82 17.26 -6.25
CA SER A 300 13.78 16.32 -6.86
C SER A 300 13.12 15.31 -7.82
N GLN A 301 11.79 15.33 -7.95
CA GLN A 301 11.10 14.63 -9.01
C GLN A 301 11.35 15.39 -10.32
N PRO A 302 12.02 14.81 -11.34
CA PRO A 302 12.09 15.45 -12.64
C PRO A 302 10.65 15.70 -13.07
N GLN A 303 10.29 16.97 -13.21
CA GLN A 303 9.03 17.35 -13.84
C GLN A 303 9.09 16.84 -15.29
N THR A 304 8.68 15.60 -15.53
CA THR A 304 8.06 15.21 -16.79
C THR A 304 6.72 15.93 -16.86
N ARG A 305 6.79 17.26 -16.99
CA ARG A 305 5.70 18.10 -17.45
C ARG A 305 5.60 17.85 -18.95
N THR A 306 5.12 16.68 -19.33
CA THR A 306 4.57 16.50 -20.66
C THR A 306 3.33 17.38 -20.68
N GLN A 307 3.49 18.61 -21.15
CA GLN A 307 2.36 19.42 -21.59
C GLN A 307 1.71 18.65 -22.73
N THR A 308 0.72 17.81 -22.42
CA THR A 308 -0.21 17.33 -23.43
C THR A 308 -1.09 18.52 -23.77
N GLN A 309 -0.59 19.36 -24.66
CA GLN A 309 -1.34 20.42 -25.30
C GLN A 309 -2.37 19.70 -26.19
N THR A 310 -3.57 19.46 -25.66
CA THR A 310 -4.71 18.99 -26.44
C THR A 310 -5.16 20.12 -27.36
N GLN A 311 -4.48 20.27 -28.49
CA GLN A 311 -4.97 21.05 -29.60
C GLN A 311 -6.07 20.21 -30.28
N THR A 312 -7.32 20.46 -29.88
CA THR A 312 -8.51 19.93 -30.56
C THR A 312 -8.59 20.56 -31.95
N GLN A 313 -7.88 19.97 -32.92
CA GLN A 313 -8.11 20.26 -34.33
C GLN A 313 -9.09 19.21 -34.86
N VAL A 314 -10.34 19.63 -34.98
CA VAL A 314 -11.42 18.89 -35.62
C VAL A 314 -11.04 18.73 -37.10
N HIS A 315 -10.69 17.52 -37.53
CA HIS A 315 -10.82 17.08 -38.91
C HIS A 315 -11.27 15.63 -38.97
N GLY A 316 -12.22 15.40 -39.87
CA GLY A 316 -13.07 14.24 -39.92
C GLY A 316 -12.45 12.99 -40.52
N ALA A 317 -13.21 11.92 -40.32
CA ALA A 317 -13.29 10.70 -41.10
C ALA A 317 -12.17 9.66 -40.97
N GLN A 318 -12.62 8.47 -40.56
CA GLN A 318 -12.11 7.14 -40.88
C GLN A 318 -10.82 6.67 -40.18
N GLY A 319 -11.06 5.93 -39.09
CA GLY A 319 -10.45 4.62 -38.82
C GLY A 319 -8.94 4.50 -38.97
N GLU A 320 -8.22 4.83 -37.91
CA GLU A 320 -6.97 4.16 -37.53
C GLU A 320 -6.75 4.37 -36.03
N SER A 321 -6.58 3.27 -35.30
CA SER A 321 -6.32 3.24 -33.87
C SER A 321 -5.00 3.95 -33.59
N SER A 322 -5.06 5.19 -33.11
CA SER A 322 -3.88 5.92 -32.64
C SER A 322 -3.34 5.25 -31.36
N LEU A 323 -2.47 4.27 -31.55
CA LEU A 323 -1.64 3.68 -30.51
C LEU A 323 -0.59 4.74 -30.12
N VAL A 324 -0.83 5.43 -29.01
CA VAL A 324 0.20 6.26 -28.38
C VAL A 324 1.27 5.32 -27.84
N VAL A 325 2.32 5.09 -28.62
CA VAL A 325 3.55 4.42 -28.17
C VAL A 325 4.28 5.41 -27.27
N VAL A 326 4.17 5.21 -25.97
CA VAL A 326 5.06 5.84 -24.98
C VAL A 326 6.34 5.02 -24.96
N ASP A 327 7.46 5.67 -25.25
CA ASP A 327 8.82 5.09 -25.25
C ASP A 327 9.12 4.40 -23.90
N PRO A 328 9.48 3.10 -23.86
CA PRO A 328 9.42 2.28 -22.63
C PRO A 328 10.62 2.45 -21.68
N GLN A 329 11.57 3.33 -21.99
CA GLN A 329 12.88 3.36 -21.31
C GLN A 329 12.84 3.82 -19.83
N GLY A 330 11.71 4.35 -19.33
CA GLY A 330 11.58 4.79 -17.92
C GLY A 330 10.29 4.38 -17.21
N GLY A 331 9.49 3.49 -17.82
CA GLY A 331 8.19 3.08 -17.30
C GLY A 331 8.27 2.01 -16.22
N PHE A 332 7.21 1.91 -15.40
CA PHE A 332 7.03 0.85 -14.41
C PHE A 332 7.26 -0.56 -15.00
N GLU A 333 6.88 -0.81 -16.25
CA GLU A 333 7.10 -2.08 -16.95
C GLU A 333 8.58 -2.42 -17.17
N SER A 334 9.44 -1.45 -17.46
CA SER A 334 10.88 -1.69 -17.65
C SER A 334 11.60 -1.88 -16.31
N ALA A 335 11.15 -1.21 -15.26
CA ALA A 335 11.59 -1.47 -13.89
C ALA A 335 11.15 -2.87 -13.40
N TRP A 336 9.96 -3.34 -13.83
CA TRP A 336 9.44 -4.66 -13.52
C TRP A 336 10.17 -5.76 -14.30
N GLY A 337 10.44 -5.56 -15.60
CA GLY A 337 11.24 -6.47 -16.42
C GLY A 337 12.62 -6.74 -15.80
N ARG A 338 13.32 -5.68 -15.40
CA ARG A 338 14.62 -5.78 -14.70
C ARG A 338 14.53 -6.52 -13.36
N ALA A 339 13.41 -6.40 -12.65
CA ALA A 339 13.23 -7.06 -11.35
C ALA A 339 12.89 -8.55 -11.47
N VAL A 340 12.31 -8.98 -12.59
CA VAL A 340 12.04 -10.39 -12.89
C VAL A 340 13.28 -11.09 -13.44
N GLU A 341 14.08 -10.40 -14.26
CA GLU A 341 15.35 -10.92 -14.81
C GLU A 341 16.41 -11.16 -13.71
N ASP A 342 16.39 -10.39 -12.62
CA ASP A 342 17.28 -10.56 -11.44
C ASP A 342 17.00 -11.86 -10.65
N LYS A 343 15.95 -12.60 -11.01
CA LYS A 343 15.44 -13.78 -10.29
C LYS A 343 15.49 -15.10 -11.09
N SER A 344 15.99 -15.08 -12.33
CA SER A 344 16.21 -16.27 -13.18
C SER A 344 17.68 -16.66 -13.22
#